data_AF-A4C953-F1
#
_entry.id   AF-A4C953-F1
#
_cell.length_a   1.000
_cell.length_b   1.000
_cell.length_c   1.000
_cell.angle_alpha   90.00
_cell.angle_beta   90.00
_cell.angle_gamma   90.00
#
_symmetry.space_group_name_H-M   'P 1'
#
loop_
_entity.id
_entity.type
_entity.pdbx_description
1 polymer ?
#
loop_
_entity_poly.entity_id
_entity_poly.type
_entity_poly.pdbx_seq_one_letter_code
_entity_poly.pdbx_strand_id
1 'polypeptide(L)'
;MLNSSLRYRQNLPAFMTLCEQNYFRIMRLMPKDEVIGTTKEIAVGSFCYQLEIKTSSRFTTEVCFKQTQGDVMGFVSPQLMVRIYHDARVAEVFCLDYVNRVRPSYHYPNPHMRHKDEKYQINAFLFDWLDFCISHGRSTMHWDVNNGLV
;
A
#
# COMPACT_ATOMS: atom_id res chain seq x y z
N MET A 1 -0.78 26.38 35.59
CA MET A 1 -0.91 24.91 35.76
C MET A 1 -1.10 24.31 34.37
N LEU A 2 -0.08 23.63 33.86
CA LEU A 2 0.04 23.17 32.47
C LEU A 2 -0.31 21.69 32.33
N ASN A 3 -0.70 21.33 31.10
CA ASN A 3 -0.89 20.01 30.51
C ASN A 3 -2.24 19.32 30.72
N SER A 4 -3.27 19.87 30.09
CA SER A 4 -4.27 19.02 29.43
C SER A 4 -3.54 18.20 28.36
N SER A 5 -3.32 16.90 28.62
CA SER A 5 -2.83 15.99 27.60
C SER A 5 -3.81 16.01 26.42
N LEU A 6 -3.39 16.62 25.30
CA LEU A 6 -4.22 16.71 24.10
C LEU A 6 -4.61 15.30 23.67
N ARG A 7 -5.87 14.95 23.92
CA ARG A 7 -6.46 13.67 23.56
C ARG A 7 -6.52 13.63 22.04
N TYR A 8 -5.61 12.88 21.41
CA TYR A 8 -5.65 12.66 19.97
C TYR A 8 -7.04 12.13 19.58
N ARG A 9 -7.71 12.86 18.68
CA ARG A 9 -8.96 12.45 18.06
C ARG A 9 -8.64 12.18 16.59
N GLN A 10 -8.83 10.94 16.16
CA GLN A 10 -8.65 10.57 14.77
C GLN A 10 -9.61 11.39 13.90
N ASN A 11 -9.06 12.09 12.90
CA ASN A 11 -9.86 12.78 11.90
C ASN A 11 -10.38 11.73 10.89
N LEU A 12 -11.54 11.16 11.18
CA LEU A 12 -12.14 10.11 10.35
C LEU A 12 -12.41 10.58 8.91
N PRO A 13 -12.96 11.79 8.66
CA PRO A 13 -13.11 12.28 7.28
C PRO A 13 -11.80 12.33 6.49
N ALA A 14 -10.72 12.84 7.11
CA ALA A 14 -9.42 12.89 6.46
C ALA A 14 -8.86 11.48 6.17
N PHE A 15 -9.03 10.55 7.10
CA PHE A 15 -8.62 9.15 6.90
C PHE A 15 -9.42 8.47 5.78
N MET A 16 -10.74 8.67 5.71
CA MET A 16 -11.57 8.14 4.63
C MET A 16 -11.15 8.69 3.27
N THR A 17 -10.89 10.00 3.19
CA THR A 17 -10.41 10.66 1.97
C THR A 17 -9.09 10.06 1.50
N LEU A 18 -8.17 9.78 2.43
CA LEU A 18 -6.89 9.14 2.13
C LEU A 18 -7.09 7.72 1.56
N CYS A 19 -7.99 6.93 2.15
CA CYS A 19 -8.30 5.58 1.66
C CYS A 19 -8.95 5.59 0.26
N GLU A 20 -9.81 6.57 -0.03
CA GLU A 20 -10.38 6.78 -1.37
C GLU A 20 -9.28 7.14 -2.38
N GLN A 21 -8.36 8.04 -2.01
CA GLN A 21 -7.22 8.41 -2.86
C GLN A 21 -6.29 7.23 -3.15
N ASN A 22 -6.08 6.37 -2.15
CA ASN A 22 -5.32 5.13 -2.31
C ASN A 22 -6.01 4.17 -3.28
N TYR A 23 -7.34 4.06 -3.24
CA TYR A 23 -8.11 3.23 -4.17
C TYR A 23 -7.87 3.65 -5.62
N PHE A 24 -8.08 4.92 -5.94
CA PHE A 24 -7.91 5.36 -7.33
C PHE A 24 -6.47 5.23 -7.84
N ARG A 25 -5.47 5.42 -6.96
CA ARG A 25 -4.06 5.23 -7.33
C ARG A 25 -3.72 3.76 -7.55
N ILE A 26 -4.11 2.88 -6.63
CA ILE A 26 -3.76 1.47 -6.76
C ILE A 26 -4.46 0.84 -7.97
N MET A 27 -5.69 1.24 -8.28
CA MET A 27 -6.40 0.82 -9.50
C MET A 27 -5.67 1.21 -10.79
N ARG A 28 -4.88 2.30 -10.80
CA ARG A 28 -4.04 2.66 -11.96
C ARG A 28 -2.84 1.73 -12.16
N LEU A 29 -2.41 1.06 -11.10
CA LEU A 29 -1.27 0.14 -11.10
C LEU A 29 -1.69 -1.33 -11.14
N MET A 30 -2.97 -1.64 -10.95
CA MET A 30 -3.47 -3.02 -11.01
C MET A 30 -3.23 -3.65 -12.38
N PRO A 31 -2.88 -4.95 -12.43
CA PRO A 31 -2.95 -5.70 -13.68
C PRO A 31 -4.41 -5.76 -14.17
N LYS A 32 -4.60 -5.77 -15.50
CA LYS A 32 -5.95 -5.83 -16.10
C LYS A 32 -6.69 -7.12 -15.74
N ASP A 33 -5.93 -8.20 -15.62
CA ASP A 33 -6.43 -9.50 -15.24
C ASP A 33 -6.30 -9.61 -13.72
N GLU A 34 -7.40 -9.42 -12.98
CA GLU A 34 -7.46 -9.53 -11.52
C GLU A 34 -7.39 -10.99 -11.02
N VAL A 35 -6.52 -11.78 -11.64
CA VAL A 35 -6.29 -13.20 -11.34
C VAL A 35 -5.31 -13.31 -10.19
N ILE A 36 -5.58 -14.24 -9.27
CA ILE A 36 -4.71 -14.50 -8.12
C ILE A 36 -3.33 -14.95 -8.61
N GLY A 37 -2.28 -14.38 -8.02
CA GLY A 37 -0.88 -14.62 -8.39
C GLY A 37 -0.39 -13.76 -9.54
N THR A 38 -1.26 -13.01 -10.23
CA THR A 38 -0.83 -12.05 -11.25
C THR A 38 -0.03 -10.93 -10.57
N THR A 39 1.08 -10.57 -11.20
CA THR A 39 1.97 -9.52 -10.71
C THR A 39 2.13 -8.41 -11.74
N LYS A 40 2.32 -7.19 -11.25
CA LYS A 40 2.70 -6.03 -12.04
C LYS A 40 4.00 -5.47 -11.50
N GLU A 41 5.02 -5.46 -12.34
CA GLU A 41 6.30 -4.83 -12.03
C GLU A 41 6.28 -3.35 -12.42
N ILE A 42 6.91 -2.52 -11.58
CA ILE A 42 6.99 -1.08 -11.73
C ILE A 42 8.45 -0.68 -11.48
N ALA A 43 9.15 -0.23 -12.52
CA ALA A 43 10.52 0.23 -12.41
C ALA A 43 10.56 1.75 -12.21
N VAL A 44 11.27 2.24 -11.18
CA VAL A 44 11.46 3.66 -10.89
C VAL A 44 12.94 3.93 -10.62
N GLY A 45 13.66 4.48 -11.61
CA GLY A 45 15.10 4.70 -11.49
C GLY A 45 15.86 3.39 -11.26
N SER A 46 16.54 3.27 -10.11
CA SER A 46 17.25 2.05 -9.67
C SER A 46 16.40 1.12 -8.79
N PHE A 47 15.14 1.47 -8.53
CA PHE A 47 14.24 0.69 -7.70
C PHE A 47 13.26 -0.10 -8.58
N CYS A 48 12.93 -1.30 -8.15
CA CYS A 48 11.84 -2.08 -8.73
C CYS A 48 10.83 -2.43 -7.64
N TYR A 49 9.57 -2.21 -7.95
CA TYR A 49 8.43 -2.54 -7.09
C TYR A 49 7.56 -3.57 -7.79
N GLN A 50 6.88 -4.39 -6.99
CA GLN A 50 5.97 -5.41 -7.46
C GLN A 50 4.65 -5.31 -6.72
N LEU A 51 3.56 -5.25 -7.49
CA LEU A 51 2.21 -5.40 -6.99
C LEU A 51 1.70 -6.79 -7.36
N GLU A 52 1.33 -7.60 -6.38
CA GLU A 52 0.88 -8.98 -6.56
C GLU A 52 -0.52 -9.17 -5.99
N ILE A 53 -1.42 -9.78 -6.77
CA ILE A 53 -2.76 -10.13 -6.29
C ILE A 53 -2.69 -11.39 -5.43
N LYS A 54 -3.07 -11.26 -4.17
CA LYS A 54 -3.08 -12.37 -3.19
C LYS A 54 -4.43 -13.03 -3.08
N THR A 55 -5.50 -12.24 -3.09
CA THR A 55 -6.88 -12.73 -3.09
C THR A 55 -7.72 -11.85 -4.01
N SER A 56 -8.71 -12.44 -4.66
CA SER A 56 -9.61 -11.74 -5.59
C SER A 56 -11.04 -12.25 -5.41
N SER A 57 -11.97 -11.33 -5.20
CA SER A 57 -13.40 -11.59 -5.08
C SER A 57 -14.19 -10.44 -5.70
N ARG A 58 -15.49 -10.62 -5.92
CA ARG A 58 -16.33 -9.63 -6.62
C ARG A 58 -16.26 -8.20 -6.05
N PHE A 59 -16.12 -8.06 -4.73
CA PHE A 59 -16.16 -6.76 -4.05
C PHE A 59 -14.88 -6.42 -3.30
N THR A 60 -13.96 -7.37 -3.17
CA THR A 60 -12.76 -7.18 -2.37
C THR A 60 -11.58 -7.90 -3.02
N THR A 61 -10.48 -7.16 -3.19
CA THR A 61 -9.21 -7.67 -3.68
C THR A 61 -8.14 -7.36 -2.64
N GLU A 62 -7.25 -8.31 -2.36
CA GLU A 62 -6.08 -8.07 -1.51
C GLU A 62 -4.81 -8.21 -2.33
N VAL A 63 -3.91 -7.25 -2.16
CA VAL A 63 -2.65 -7.21 -2.88
C VAL A 63 -1.48 -7.06 -1.92
N CYS A 64 -0.33 -7.59 -2.33
CA CYS A 64 0.95 -7.33 -1.72
C CYS A 64 1.69 -6.31 -2.58
N PHE A 65 2.12 -5.20 -1.99
CA PHE A 65 2.94 -4.20 -2.65
C PHE A 65 4.31 -4.13 -1.97
N LYS A 66 5.36 -4.50 -2.69
CA LYS A 66 6.71 -4.68 -2.14
C LYS A 66 7.79 -4.14 -3.04
N GLN A 67 8.92 -3.78 -2.45
CA GLN A 67 10.18 -3.53 -3.16
C GLN A 67 10.89 -4.85 -3.45
N THR A 68 11.28 -5.05 -4.71
CA THR A 68 12.03 -6.24 -5.17
C THR A 68 13.47 -5.92 -5.54
N GLN A 69 13.78 -4.66 -5.86
CA GLN A 69 15.15 -4.21 -6.15
C GLN A 69 15.38 -2.79 -5.62
N GLY A 70 16.65 -2.46 -5.37
CA GLY A 70 17.07 -1.16 -4.87
C GLY A 70 17.30 -1.15 -3.35
N ASP A 71 17.68 -2.30 -2.79
CA ASP A 71 17.96 -2.41 -1.36
C ASP A 71 19.15 -1.53 -0.96
N VAL A 72 18.96 -0.79 0.12
CA VAL A 72 20.01 -0.01 0.75
C VAL A 72 20.57 -0.85 1.88
N MET A 73 21.89 -1.09 1.88
CA MET A 73 22.55 -1.86 2.93
C MET A 73 22.14 -1.34 4.32
N GLY A 74 21.67 -2.25 5.17
CA GLY A 74 21.22 -1.93 6.53
C GLY A 74 19.73 -1.56 6.66
N PHE A 75 18.97 -1.53 5.56
CA PHE A 75 17.52 -1.27 5.59
C PHE A 75 16.73 -2.47 5.07
N VAL A 76 15.53 -2.66 5.64
CA VAL A 76 14.57 -3.68 5.19
C VAL A 76 13.76 -3.14 4.02
N SER A 77 13.65 -3.92 2.95
CA SER A 77 12.83 -3.58 1.79
C SER A 77 11.36 -3.45 2.21
N PRO A 78 10.68 -2.33 1.89
CA PRO A 78 9.31 -2.13 2.32
C PRO A 78 8.37 -3.14 1.66
N GLN A 79 7.41 -3.64 2.44
CA GLN A 79 6.31 -4.48 1.99
C GLN A 79 5.03 -4.10 2.73
N LEU A 80 3.95 -3.89 1.99
CA LEU A 80 2.62 -3.60 2.52
C LEU A 80 1.60 -4.59 1.96
N MET A 81 0.66 -4.98 2.82
CA MET A 81 -0.54 -5.69 2.39
C MET A 81 -1.68 -4.69 2.33
N VAL A 82 -2.37 -4.62 1.18
CA VAL A 82 -3.41 -3.65 0.92
C VAL A 82 -4.70 -4.38 0.61
N ARG A 83 -5.78 -4.00 1.28
CA ARG A 83 -7.13 -4.47 0.99
C ARG A 83 -7.88 -3.38 0.25
N ILE A 84 -8.52 -3.78 -0.84
CA ILE A 84 -9.20 -2.91 -1.78
C ILE A 84 -10.68 -3.31 -1.74
N TYR A 85 -11.54 -2.37 -1.38
CA TYR A 85 -12.99 -2.52 -1.36
C TYR A 85 -13.57 -1.79 -2.58
N HIS A 86 -14.14 -2.54 -3.52
CA HIS A 86 -14.60 -2.01 -4.81
C HIS A 86 -15.95 -1.30 -4.73
N ASP A 87 -16.80 -1.72 -3.79
CA ASP A 87 -18.11 -1.13 -3.52
C ASP A 87 -17.98 0.24 -2.85
N ALA A 88 -17.16 0.33 -1.80
CA ALA A 88 -16.88 1.57 -1.09
C ALA A 88 -15.80 2.43 -1.79
N ARG A 89 -15.10 1.90 -2.79
CA ARG A 89 -13.99 2.55 -3.52
C ARG A 89 -12.90 3.07 -2.58
N VAL A 90 -12.49 2.24 -1.64
CA VAL A 90 -11.44 2.54 -0.66
C VAL A 90 -10.37 1.46 -0.65
N ALA A 91 -9.12 1.85 -0.44
CA ALA A 91 -8.02 0.94 -0.22
C ALA A 91 -7.28 1.30 1.05
N GLU A 92 -7.01 0.30 1.88
CA GLU A 92 -6.27 0.48 3.13
C GLU A 92 -5.20 -0.57 3.34
N VAL A 93 -4.10 -0.16 3.97
CA VAL A 93 -3.08 -1.10 4.43
C VAL A 93 -3.59 -1.90 5.63
N PHE A 94 -3.42 -3.21 5.61
CA PHE A 94 -3.75 -4.10 6.72
C PHE A 94 -2.56 -4.97 7.13
N CYS A 95 -2.63 -5.57 8.31
CA CYS A 95 -1.64 -6.53 8.80
C CYS A 95 -2.19 -7.95 8.65
N LEU A 96 -1.36 -8.89 8.22
CA LEU A 96 -1.73 -10.30 8.06
C LEU A 96 -2.01 -10.98 9.41
N ASP A 97 -1.24 -10.63 10.45
CA ASP A 97 -1.44 -11.18 11.79
C ASP A 97 -2.44 -10.34 12.59
N TYR A 98 -3.46 -11.00 13.13
CA TYR A 98 -4.45 -10.36 14.01
C TYR A 98 -3.80 -9.71 15.25
N VAL A 99 -2.71 -10.29 15.75
CA VAL A 99 -1.93 -9.79 16.90
C VAL A 99 -1.18 -8.50 16.56
N ASN A 100 -0.72 -8.36 15.31
CA ASN A 100 0.00 -7.17 14.84
C ASN A 100 -0.92 -6.11 14.25
N ARG A 101 -2.24 -6.34 14.21
CA ARG A 101 -3.22 -5.37 13.69
C ARG A 101 -3.05 -4.01 14.36
N VAL A 102 -2.71 -3.01 13.55
CA VAL A 102 -2.69 -1.61 13.97
C VAL A 102 -4.13 -1.17 14.21
N ARG A 103 -4.42 -0.77 15.45
CA ARG A 103 -5.75 -0.29 15.84
C ARG A 103 -5.92 1.17 15.39
N PRO A 104 -7.16 1.62 15.10
CA PRO A 104 -7.43 2.98 14.64
C PRO A 104 -6.97 4.07 15.63
N SER A 105 -6.92 3.76 16.92
CA SER A 105 -6.41 4.66 17.96
C SER A 105 -5.96 3.83 19.17
N TYR A 106 -4.86 4.26 19.80
CA TYR A 106 -4.38 3.72 21.07
C TYR A 106 -4.51 4.78 22.18
N HIS A 107 -4.96 4.38 23.37
CA HIS A 107 -4.79 5.22 24.57
C HIS A 107 -3.30 5.33 24.88
N TYR A 108 -2.82 6.46 25.39
CA TYR A 108 -1.41 6.61 25.74
C TYR A 108 -1.27 6.97 27.22
N PRO A 109 -0.31 6.34 27.93
CA PRO A 109 0.66 5.34 27.44
C PRO A 109 0.03 3.97 27.14
N ASN A 110 0.43 3.33 26.03
CA ASN A 110 0.07 1.92 25.75
C ASN A 110 1.28 0.99 25.95
N PRO A 111 1.07 -0.29 26.31
CA PRO A 111 2.16 -1.22 26.65
C PRO A 111 3.19 -1.47 25.54
N HIS A 112 2.81 -1.22 24.28
CA HIS A 112 3.66 -1.43 23.11
C HIS A 112 4.24 -0.11 22.54
N MET A 113 4.05 1.03 23.23
CA MET A 113 4.45 2.36 22.77
C MET A 113 4.02 2.70 21.33
N ARG A 114 2.92 2.11 20.82
CA ARG A 114 2.40 2.36 19.47
C ARG A 114 1.92 3.80 19.33
N HIS A 115 2.22 4.41 18.19
CA HIS A 115 1.82 5.78 17.89
C HIS A 115 0.29 5.87 17.72
N LYS A 116 -0.32 6.97 18.17
CA LYS A 116 -1.79 7.10 18.17
C LYS A 116 -2.40 7.15 16.76
N ASP A 117 -1.60 7.52 15.77
CA ASP A 117 -1.94 7.77 14.38
C ASP A 117 -1.27 6.80 13.39
N GLU A 118 -0.67 5.72 13.90
CA GLU A 118 0.09 4.74 13.11
C GLU A 118 -0.69 4.21 11.88
N LYS A 119 -1.99 3.94 12.04
CA LYS A 119 -2.85 3.52 10.92
C LYS A 119 -2.92 4.58 9.82
N TYR A 120 -3.03 5.85 10.19
CA TYR A 120 -3.06 6.96 9.23
C TYR A 120 -1.69 7.09 8.56
N GLN A 121 -0.60 7.08 9.33
CA GLN A 121 0.76 7.21 8.80
C GLN A 121 1.10 6.11 7.79
N ILE A 122 0.74 4.86 8.08
CA ILE A 122 0.99 3.74 7.15
C ILE A 122 0.18 3.89 5.85
N ASN A 123 -1.07 4.38 5.93
CA ASN A 123 -1.88 4.64 4.74
C ASN A 123 -1.41 5.87 3.96
N ALA A 124 -0.82 6.86 4.65
CA ALA A 124 -0.20 8.01 4.02
C ALA A 124 1.11 7.60 3.31
N PHE A 125 1.88 6.71 3.92
CA PHE A 125 3.04 6.10 3.26
C PHE A 125 2.63 5.32 2.00
N LEU A 126 1.54 4.54 2.04
CA LEU A 126 1.00 3.90 0.83
C LEU A 126 0.64 4.94 -0.23
N PHE A 127 -0.03 6.03 0.16
CA PHE A 127 -0.39 7.11 -0.75
C PHE A 127 0.83 7.68 -1.47
N ASP A 128 1.85 8.07 -0.73
CA ASP A 128 3.08 8.66 -1.27
C ASP A 128 3.82 7.65 -2.15
N TRP A 129 3.85 6.38 -1.73
CA TRP A 129 4.54 5.33 -2.49
C TRP A 129 3.86 5.03 -3.82
N LEU A 130 2.52 4.96 -3.84
CA LEU A 130 1.75 4.81 -5.08
C LEU A 130 1.90 6.04 -5.99
N ASP A 131 1.86 7.25 -5.41
CA ASP A 131 2.03 8.50 -6.16
C ASP A 131 3.42 8.60 -6.80
N PHE A 132 4.46 8.20 -6.07
CA PHE A 132 5.82 8.10 -6.58
C PHE A 132 5.91 7.12 -7.75
N CYS A 133 5.30 5.94 -7.61
CA CYS A 133 5.27 4.92 -8.67
C CYS A 133 4.50 5.37 -9.90
N ILE A 134 3.39 6.09 -9.74
CA ILE A 134 2.60 6.59 -10.87
C ILE A 134 3.33 7.72 -11.59
N SER A 135 3.99 8.62 -10.84
CA SER A 135 4.62 9.81 -11.39
C SER A 135 5.96 9.52 -12.07
N HIS A 136 6.71 8.54 -11.56
CA HIS A 136 8.08 8.23 -12.03
C HIS A 136 8.24 6.82 -12.59
N GLY A 137 7.21 5.98 -12.49
CA GLY A 137 7.24 4.60 -12.94
C GLY A 137 7.30 4.45 -14.45
N ARG A 138 8.07 3.47 -14.89
CA ARG A 138 8.17 3.03 -16.28
C ARG A 138 7.66 1.60 -16.37
N SER A 139 6.89 1.31 -17.41
CA SER A 139 6.52 -0.08 -17.72
C SER A 139 7.75 -0.78 -18.29
N THR A 140 8.05 -1.97 -17.77
CA THR A 140 8.97 -2.89 -18.45
C THR A 140 8.28 -3.33 -19.75
N MET A 141 8.79 -2.90 -20.90
CA MET A 141 8.36 -3.45 -22.19
C MET A 141 9.13 -4.74 -22.41
N HIS A 142 8.44 -5.87 -22.32
CA HIS A 142 8.94 -7.12 -22.86
C HIS A 142 8.71 -7.07 -24.38
N TRP A 143 9.72 -6.64 -25.13
CA TRP A 143 9.69 -6.79 -26.58
C TRP A 143 9.93 -8.26 -26.91
N ASP A 144 8.89 -8.98 -27.34
CA ASP A 144 9.04 -10.35 -27.85
C ASP A 144 9.88 -10.31 -29.13
N VAL A 145 11.18 -10.60 -28.99
CA VAL A 145 12.13 -10.66 -30.11
C VAL A 145 12.03 -11.99 -30.89
N ASN A 146 11.10 -12.88 -30.52
CA ASN A 146 10.98 -14.24 -31.07
C ASN A 146 9.76 -14.44 -31.99
N ASN A 147 9.37 -13.42 -32.77
CA ASN A 147 8.52 -13.65 -33.93
C ASN A 147 9.37 -14.11 -35.10
N GLY A 148 9.68 -15.42 -35.16
CA GLY A 148 10.53 -16.10 -36.14
C GLY A 148 10.22 -15.79 -37.62
N LEU A 149 10.59 -14.61 -38.07
CA LEU A 149 10.67 -14.16 -39.46
C LEU A 149 12.15 -14.06 -39.82
N VAL A 150 12.75 -15.21 -40.07
CA VAL A 150 13.85 -15.36 -41.04
C VAL A 150 13.52 -16.56 -41.91
#